data_AF-A0A5C6XR27-F1
#
_entry.id   AF-A0A5C6XR27-F1
#
_cell.length_a   1.000
_cell.length_b   1.000
_cell.length_c   1.000
_cell.angle_alpha   90.00
_cell.angle_beta   90.00
_cell.angle_gamma   90.00
#
_symmetry.space_group_name_H-M   'P 1'
#
loop_
_entity.id
_entity.type
_entity.pdbx_description
1 polymer ?
#
loop_
_entity_poly.entity_id
_entity_poly.type
_entity_poly.pdbx_seq_one_letter_code
_entity_poly.pdbx_strand_id
1 'polypeptide(L)'
;MTMTLWMIVAAIAAVVVVLWQFGAGRLQKPLAHAMRTGELAGVLAAVESASPAEQPTLWDHAIGELWKAYQRETATRLITEAAARSDADIVQYWVRQAMEVEPEIAAQYFSPEFLEAFFKPEVAARCGRKGCCG
;
A
#
# COMPACT_ATOMS: atom_id res chain seq x y z
N MET A 1 -32.67 11.65 12.15
CA MET A 1 -31.83 10.80 11.27
C MET A 1 -30.42 11.34 11.03
N THR A 2 -30.03 12.48 11.63
CA THR A 2 -28.69 13.08 11.50
C THR A 2 -27.75 12.65 12.63
N MET A 3 -28.19 12.62 13.90
CA MET A 3 -27.32 12.29 15.03
C MET A 3 -26.76 10.87 15.02
N THR A 4 -27.56 9.87 14.63
CA THR A 4 -27.09 8.47 14.54
C THR A 4 -26.05 8.27 13.44
N LEU A 5 -26.19 8.97 12.31
CA LEU A 5 -25.23 8.94 11.21
C LEU A 5 -23.88 9.55 11.63
N TRP A 6 -23.91 10.70 12.33
CA TRP A 6 -22.69 11.36 12.83
C TRP A 6 -21.96 10.53 13.89
N MET A 7 -22.67 9.79 14.75
CA MET A 7 -22.03 8.88 15.71
C MET A 7 -21.33 7.71 15.01
N ILE A 8 -21.92 7.15 13.95
CA ILE A 8 -21.29 6.07 13.17
C ILE A 8 -20.04 6.59 12.46
N VAL A 9 -20.11 7.78 11.84
CA VAL A 9 -18.94 8.40 11.19
C VAL A 9 -17.83 8.67 12.20
N ALA A 10 -18.16 9.21 13.38
CA ALA A 10 -17.17 9.45 14.43
C ALA A 10 -16.55 8.16 14.97
N ALA A 11 -17.34 7.09 15.13
CA ALA A 11 -16.86 5.79 15.56
C ALA A 11 -15.92 5.16 14.51
N ILE A 12 -16.28 5.21 13.23
CA ILE A 12 -15.42 4.71 12.15
C ILE A 12 -14.13 5.54 12.07
N ALA A 13 -14.23 6.86 12.15
CA ALA A 13 -13.05 7.73 12.15
C ALA A 13 -12.13 7.45 13.36
N ALA A 14 -12.69 7.22 14.55
CA ALA A 14 -11.91 6.88 15.73
C ALA A 14 -11.22 5.51 15.59
N VAL A 15 -11.91 4.50 15.05
CA VAL A 15 -11.30 3.19 14.77
C VAL A 15 -10.20 3.32 13.72
N VAL A 16 -10.41 4.08 12.65
CA VAL A 16 -9.38 4.36 11.65
C VAL A 16 -8.16 5.03 12.28
N VAL A 17 -8.35 6.07 13.11
CA VAL A 17 -7.23 6.78 13.78
C VAL A 17 -6.47 5.85 14.74
N VAL A 18 -7.17 5.02 15.51
CA VAL A 18 -6.54 4.08 16.45
C VAL A 18 -5.76 3.01 15.69
N LEU A 19 -6.34 2.41 14.66
CA LEU A 19 -5.64 1.46 13.78
C LEU A 19 -4.43 2.11 13.10
N TRP A 20 -4.55 3.38 12.71
CA TRP A 20 -3.44 4.14 12.15
C TRP A 20 -2.30 4.33 13.15
N GLN A 21 -2.59 4.62 14.41
CA GLN A 21 -1.58 4.79 15.47
C GLN A 21 -0.84 3.48 15.80
N PHE A 22 -1.55 2.35 15.86
CA PHE A 22 -0.93 1.04 16.14
C PHE A 22 -0.20 0.43 14.95
N GLY A 23 -0.61 0.73 13.71
CA GLY A 23 0.11 0.33 12.49
C GLY A 23 1.34 1.20 12.21
N ALA A 24 1.25 2.52 12.45
CA ALA A 24 2.34 3.47 12.18
C ALA A 24 3.59 3.21 13.03
N GLY A 25 3.43 2.81 14.30
CA GLY A 25 4.58 2.52 15.17
C GLY A 25 5.44 1.34 14.68
N ARG A 26 4.82 0.36 14.00
CA ARG A 26 5.50 -0.83 13.48
C ARG A 26 6.31 -0.53 12.23
N LEU A 27 5.78 0.34 11.37
CA LEU A 27 6.43 0.73 10.12
C LEU A 27 7.44 1.86 10.29
N GLN A 28 7.36 2.68 11.35
CA GLN A 28 8.23 3.85 11.50
C GLN A 28 9.73 3.55 11.37
N LYS A 29 10.26 2.59 12.14
CA LYS A 29 11.70 2.26 12.09
C LYS A 29 12.08 1.56 10.79
N PRO A 30 11.37 0.51 10.33
CA PRO A 30 11.71 -0.17 9.09
C PRO A 30 11.61 0.75 7.87
N LEU A 31 10.60 1.59 7.80
CA LEU A 31 10.39 2.51 6.69
C LEU A 31 11.48 3.60 6.66
N ALA A 32 11.84 4.17 7.82
CA ALA A 32 12.95 5.13 7.91
C ALA A 32 14.31 4.48 7.57
N HIS A 33 14.46 3.17 7.78
CA HIS A 33 15.64 2.43 7.32
C HIS A 33 15.59 2.22 5.79
N ALA A 34 14.47 1.76 5.25
CA ALA A 34 14.25 1.58 3.81
C ALA A 34 14.46 2.88 3.02
N MET A 35 13.98 4.02 3.53
CA MET A 35 14.17 5.32 2.90
C MET A 35 15.65 5.75 2.83
N ARG A 36 16.49 5.28 3.75
CA ARG A 36 17.92 5.62 3.80
C ARG A 36 18.80 4.64 3.02
N THR A 37 18.36 3.39 2.91
CA THR A 37 19.22 2.28 2.45
C THR A 37 18.67 1.53 1.24
N GLY A 38 17.38 1.70 0.91
CA GLY A 38 16.68 0.89 -0.07
C GLY A 38 16.32 -0.53 0.41
N GLU A 39 16.64 -0.88 1.67
CA GLU A 39 16.42 -2.22 2.21
C GLU A 39 14.96 -2.41 2.68
N LEU A 40 14.27 -3.37 2.07
CA LEU A 40 12.84 -3.62 2.32
C LEU A 40 12.58 -4.70 3.39
N ALA A 41 13.59 -5.50 3.76
CA ALA A 41 13.40 -6.67 4.63
C ALA A 41 12.65 -6.36 5.94
N GLY A 42 12.98 -5.24 6.58
CA GLY A 42 12.29 -4.80 7.79
C GLY A 42 10.83 -4.38 7.55
N VAL A 43 10.53 -3.78 6.40
CA VAL A 43 9.17 -3.38 6.02
C VAL A 43 8.34 -4.63 5.77
N LEU A 44 8.87 -5.59 5.01
CA LEU A 44 8.20 -6.87 4.73
C LEU A 44 7.89 -7.61 6.03
N ALA A 45 8.87 -7.76 6.92
CA ALA A 45 8.67 -8.42 8.22
C ALA A 45 7.61 -7.72 9.08
N ALA A 46 7.56 -6.38 9.05
CA ALA A 46 6.54 -5.63 9.78
C ALA A 46 5.13 -5.89 9.25
N VAL A 47 4.94 -5.97 7.93
CA VAL A 47 3.65 -6.27 7.32
C VAL A 47 3.25 -7.72 7.56
N GLU A 48 4.15 -8.68 7.33
CA GLU A 48 3.89 -10.11 7.49
C GLU A 48 3.54 -10.49 8.95
N SER A 49 4.10 -9.77 9.92
CA SER A 49 3.77 -9.95 11.35
C SER A 49 2.41 -9.39 11.77
N ALA A 50 1.76 -8.60 10.90
CA ALA A 50 0.48 -7.98 11.19
C ALA A 50 -0.69 -8.92 10.88
N SER A 51 -1.86 -8.65 11.47
CA SER A 51 -3.04 -9.45 11.16
C SER A 51 -3.47 -9.27 9.69
N PRO A 52 -4.07 -10.28 9.04
CA PRO A 52 -4.49 -10.18 7.63
C PRO A 52 -5.39 -8.97 7.34
N ALA A 53 -6.19 -8.53 8.32
CA ALA A 53 -7.04 -7.36 8.20
C ALA A 53 -6.28 -6.02 8.17
N GLU A 54 -5.08 -5.95 8.76
CA GLU A 54 -4.24 -4.74 8.82
C GLU A 54 -3.30 -4.64 7.61
N GLN A 55 -2.92 -5.77 7.02
CA GLN A 55 -1.92 -5.81 5.94
C GLN A 55 -2.22 -4.89 4.76
N PRO A 56 -3.45 -4.80 4.22
CA PRO A 56 -3.76 -3.87 3.13
C PRO A 56 -3.42 -2.41 3.48
N THR A 57 -3.79 -1.98 4.70
CA THR A 57 -3.50 -0.62 5.18
C THR A 57 -1.99 -0.40 5.36
N LEU A 58 -1.26 -1.41 5.83
CA LEU A 58 0.18 -1.32 6.00
C LEU A 58 0.92 -1.26 4.65
N TRP A 59 0.49 -2.03 3.66
CA TRP A 59 1.00 -1.93 2.29
C TRP A 59 0.78 -0.54 1.71
N ASP A 60 -0.45 -0.03 1.77
CA ASP A 60 -0.79 1.31 1.28
C ASP A 60 0.04 2.39 1.95
N HIS A 61 0.19 2.29 3.28
CA HIS A 61 0.96 3.24 4.05
C HIS A 61 2.45 3.20 3.68
N ALA A 62 3.07 2.02 3.67
CA ALA A 62 4.49 1.88 3.37
C ALA A 62 4.83 2.35 1.94
N ILE A 63 4.08 1.89 0.94
CA ILE A 63 4.25 2.32 -0.45
C ILE A 63 3.98 3.81 -0.56
N GLY A 64 2.90 4.30 0.05
CA GLY A 64 2.49 5.69 0.01
C GLY A 64 3.51 6.65 0.62
N GLU A 65 4.21 6.27 1.69
CA GLU A 65 5.25 7.10 2.30
C GLU A 65 6.54 7.11 1.48
N LEU A 66 6.99 5.98 0.93
CA LEU A 66 8.11 5.94 -0.02
C LEU A 66 7.80 6.80 -1.25
N TRP A 67 6.56 6.71 -1.76
CA TRP A 67 6.08 7.50 -2.88
C TRP A 67 6.09 9.00 -2.57
N LYS A 68 5.59 9.43 -1.40
CA LYS A 68 5.61 10.84 -1.00
C LYS A 68 7.04 11.39 -0.83
N ALA A 69 7.96 10.54 -0.39
CA ALA A 69 9.37 10.90 -0.21
C ALA A 69 10.21 10.80 -1.49
N TYR A 70 9.58 10.63 -2.66
CA TYR A 70 10.24 10.49 -3.96
C TYR A 70 11.21 9.30 -4.05
N GLN A 71 11.08 8.30 -3.17
CA GLN A 71 11.83 7.04 -3.22
C GLN A 71 11.19 6.09 -4.24
N ARG A 72 11.12 6.52 -5.52
CA ARG A 72 10.34 5.85 -6.57
C ARG A 72 10.76 4.40 -6.82
N GLU A 73 12.05 4.16 -7.03
CA GLU A 73 12.56 2.79 -7.26
C GLU A 73 12.28 1.86 -6.07
N THR A 74 12.54 2.33 -4.85
CA THR A 74 12.27 1.56 -3.62
C THR A 74 10.77 1.30 -3.45
N ALA A 75 9.91 2.27 -3.78
CA ALA A 75 8.46 2.09 -3.78
C ALA A 75 8.02 1.05 -4.81
N THR A 76 8.55 1.10 -6.04
CA THR A 76 8.23 0.13 -7.10
C THR A 76 8.68 -1.28 -6.74
N ARG A 77 9.87 -1.44 -6.16
CA ARG A 77 10.31 -2.72 -5.60
C ARG A 77 9.34 -3.22 -4.52
N LEU A 78 8.92 -2.35 -3.60
CA LEU A 78 7.95 -2.73 -2.57
C LEU A 78 6.60 -3.14 -3.17
N ILE A 79 6.17 -2.50 -4.26
CA ILE A 79 4.96 -2.89 -4.99
C ILE A 79 5.09 -4.31 -5.55
N THR A 80 6.24 -4.69 -6.12
CA THR A 80 6.44 -6.07 -6.60
C THR A 80 6.36 -7.09 -5.47
N GLU A 81 6.97 -6.79 -4.32
CA GLU A 81 6.92 -7.65 -3.14
C GLU A 81 5.49 -7.77 -2.58
N ALA A 82 4.74 -6.68 -2.58
CA ALA A 82 3.35 -6.65 -2.14
C ALA A 82 2.45 -7.47 -3.06
N ALA A 83 2.61 -7.34 -4.38
CA ALA A 83 1.81 -8.06 -5.37
C ALA A 83 2.03 -9.58 -5.31
N ALA A 84 3.25 -10.02 -5.00
CA ALA A 84 3.56 -11.43 -4.82
C ALA A 84 3.01 -12.04 -3.52
N ARG A 85 2.66 -11.21 -2.52
CA ARG A 85 2.26 -11.65 -1.16
C ARG A 85 0.83 -11.32 -0.79
N SER A 86 0.18 -10.44 -1.54
CA SER A 86 -1.11 -9.89 -1.16
C SER A 86 -2.02 -9.74 -2.37
N ASP A 87 -3.22 -10.31 -2.25
CA ASP A 87 -4.33 -10.09 -3.17
C ASP A 87 -5.10 -8.79 -2.87
N ALA A 88 -4.61 -7.94 -1.97
CA ALA A 88 -5.31 -6.72 -1.60
C ALA A 88 -5.44 -5.77 -2.79
N ASP A 89 -6.66 -5.32 -3.06
CA ASP A 89 -6.98 -4.43 -4.19
C ASP A 89 -6.14 -3.15 -4.24
N ILE A 90 -5.72 -2.65 -3.07
CA ILE A 90 -4.85 -1.46 -2.97
C ILE A 90 -3.48 -1.65 -3.63
N VAL A 91 -3.00 -2.89 -3.72
CA VAL A 91 -1.76 -3.22 -4.43
C VAL A 91 -1.94 -3.01 -5.94
N GLN A 92 -3.11 -3.37 -6.48
CA GLN A 92 -3.44 -3.18 -7.90
C GLN A 92 -3.51 -1.69 -8.27
N TYR A 93 -4.04 -0.86 -7.35
CA TYR A 93 -3.96 0.60 -7.49
C TYR A 93 -2.50 1.06 -7.62
N TRP A 94 -1.60 0.58 -6.77
CA TRP A 94 -0.20 1.01 -6.79
C TRP A 94 0.57 0.50 -8.01
N VAL A 95 0.31 -0.72 -8.51
CA VAL A 95 0.88 -1.21 -9.78
C VAL A 95 0.49 -0.27 -10.93
N ARG A 96 -0.81 0.03 -11.05
CA ARG A 96 -1.31 0.96 -12.07
C ARG A 96 -0.71 2.36 -11.91
N GLN A 97 -0.69 2.88 -10.68
CA GLN A 97 -0.16 4.21 -10.39
C GLN A 97 1.32 4.33 -10.78
N ALA A 98 2.12 3.30 -10.53
CA ALA A 98 3.53 3.28 -10.93
C ALA A 98 3.70 3.25 -12.45
N MET A 99 2.89 2.47 -13.17
CA MET A 99 2.90 2.46 -14.64
C MET A 99 2.47 3.80 -15.26
N GLU A 100 1.49 4.47 -14.66
CA GLU A 100 0.95 5.74 -15.17
C GLU A 100 1.87 6.94 -14.90
N VAL A 101 2.52 6.97 -13.73
CA VAL A 101 3.29 8.15 -13.27
C VAL A 101 4.79 7.99 -13.52
N GLU A 102 5.33 6.78 -13.42
CA GLU A 102 6.77 6.50 -13.52
C GLU A 102 7.01 5.33 -14.51
N PRO A 103 6.63 5.47 -15.80
CA PRO A 103 6.65 4.37 -16.75
C PRO A 103 8.05 3.79 -16.97
N GLU A 104 9.10 4.61 -16.91
CA GLU A 104 10.49 4.18 -17.07
C GLU A 104 10.96 3.28 -15.92
N ILE A 105 10.52 3.58 -14.69
CA ILE A 105 10.84 2.76 -13.51
C ILE A 105 9.96 1.50 -13.54
N ALA A 106 8.67 1.64 -13.84
CA ALA A 106 7.76 0.50 -13.96
C ALA A 106 8.26 -0.53 -14.98
N ALA A 107 8.74 -0.09 -16.15
CA ALA A 107 9.29 -0.98 -17.18
C ALA A 107 10.52 -1.79 -16.73
N GLN A 108 11.26 -1.32 -15.72
CA GLN A 108 12.42 -2.04 -15.18
C GLN A 108 12.04 -3.14 -14.19
N TYR A 109 10.92 -2.99 -13.48
CA TYR A 109 10.53 -3.87 -12.38
C TYR A 109 9.30 -4.73 -12.67
N PHE A 110 8.37 -4.24 -13.51
CA PHE A 110 7.14 -4.93 -13.89
C PHE A 110 7.35 -5.64 -15.21
N SER A 111 8.03 -6.78 -15.16
CA SER A 111 8.19 -7.61 -16.36
C SER A 111 6.82 -8.07 -16.91
N PRO A 112 6.72 -8.44 -18.18
CA PRO A 112 5.49 -9.01 -18.74
C PRO A 112 4.96 -10.19 -17.91
N GLU A 113 5.85 -11.05 -17.42
CA GLU A 113 5.50 -12.20 -16.58
C GLU A 113 4.96 -11.77 -15.22
N PHE A 114 5.51 -10.70 -14.63
CA PHE A 114 4.98 -10.12 -13.39
C PHE A 114 3.55 -9.58 -13.60
N LEU A 115 3.34 -8.83 -14.68
CA LEU A 115 2.02 -8.26 -14.97
C LEU A 115 0.99 -9.35 -15.24
N GLU A 116 1.34 -10.39 -16.01
CA GLU A 116 0.45 -11.52 -16.26
C GLU A 116 0.11 -12.29 -14.98
N ALA A 117 1.09 -12.48 -14.09
CA ALA A 117 0.89 -13.24 -12.86
C ALA A 117 0.11 -12.46 -11.79
N PHE A 118 0.35 -11.16 -11.64
CA PHE A 118 -0.09 -10.40 -10.46
C PHE A 118 -0.95 -9.18 -10.74
N PHE A 119 -0.96 -8.63 -11.96
CA PHE A 119 -1.74 -7.43 -12.27
C PHE A 119 -3.15 -7.77 -12.76
N LYS A 120 -4.16 -7.26 -12.05
CA LYS A 120 -5.58 -7.42 -12.35
C LYS A 120 -6.15 -6.04 -12.76
N PRO A 121 -6.13 -5.68 -14.05
CA PRO A 121 -6.44 -4.31 -14.50
C PRO A 121 -7.86 -3.86 -14.15
N GLU A 122 -8.84 -4.76 -14.19
CA GLU A 122 -10.23 -4.52 -13.77
C GLU A 122 -10.39 -4.19 -12.29
N VAL A 123 -9.48 -4.65 -11.43
CA VAL A 123 -9.44 -4.25 -10.01
C VAL A 123 -8.80 -2.87 -9.90
N ALA A 124 -7.65 -2.67 -10.55
CA ALA A 124 -6.94 -1.39 -10.52
C ALA A 124 -7.79 -0.20 -11.04
N ALA A 125 -8.66 -0.43 -12.02
CA ALA A 125 -9.58 0.56 -12.57
C ALA A 125 -10.69 0.99 -11.60
N ARG A 126 -11.09 0.11 -10.67
CA ARG A 126 -12.14 0.37 -9.67
C ARG A 126 -11.59 0.95 -8.37
N CYS A 127 -10.28 0.88 -8.17
CA CYS A 127 -9.62 1.20 -6.92
C CYS A 127 -8.87 2.54 -6.98
N GLY A 128 -9.18 3.42 -6.02
CA GLY A 128 -8.42 4.62 -5.73
C GLY A 128 -7.85 4.58 -4.31
N ARG A 129 -7.02 5.57 -3.97
CA ARG A 129 -6.40 5.68 -2.63
C ARG A 129 -7.41 5.79 -1.46
N LYS A 130 -8.69 6.04 -1.76
CA LYS A 130 -9.78 6.09 -0.76
C LYS A 130 -10.62 4.80 -0.70
N GLY A 131 -10.16 3.73 -1.35
CA GLY A 131 -10.87 2.45 -1.49
C GLY A 131 -11.38 2.21 -2.90
N CYS A 132 -11.88 1.00 -3.13
CA CYS A 132 -12.52 0.63 -4.38
C CYS A 132 -13.97 1.07 -4.35
N CYS A 133 -14.40 1.80 -5.38
CA CYS A 133 -15.80 2.12 -5.58
C CYS A 133 -16.49 0.85 -6.09
N GLY A 134 -17.13 0.12 -5.18
CA GLY A 134 -18.08 -0.96 -5.45
C GLY A 134 -19.42 -0.61 -4.84
#